data_AF-A0A7S4E3B9-F1
#
_entry.id   AF-A0A7S4E3B9-F1
#
_cell.length_a   1.000
_cell.length_b   1.000
_cell.length_c   1.000
_cell.angle_alpha   90.00
_cell.angle_beta   90.00
_cell.angle_gamma   90.00
#
_symmetry.space_group_name_H-M   'P 1'
#
loop_
_entity.id
_entity.type
_entity.pdbx_description
1 polymer ?
#
loop_
_entity_poly.entity_id
_entity_poly.type
_entity_poly.pdbx_seq_one_letter_code
_entity_poly.pdbx_strand_id
1 'polypeptide(L)'
;MPIASMKELKEREELKDKMTGDHHAGDDGDVPKEALEMPVDGERLPTDFHGIYHEKQIGALCAVHALNNLVQARWFDEVGLAEVARDLDRREAALLSSPVADHESQNVRGDGFFSVQVILQALQRAGLACGQLGSTANRERGDAGYILNRREHWFALRRIGDRHWFDLNSMAKTPQEMSPAHVDLFLQAHFEKGYSVFAVRGAFPSHRLERDAGALAAAVAACASSGAAPASSSTKPATQAFSGAGRALAPS
;
A
#
# COMPACT_ATOMS: atom_id res chain seq x y z
N MET A 1 29.18 -15.59 50.00
CA MET A 1 27.72 -15.80 49.83
C MET A 1 27.09 -15.86 51.21
N PRO A 2 26.12 -15.01 51.56
CA PRO A 2 25.41 -15.15 52.82
C PRO A 2 24.31 -16.20 52.69
N ILE A 3 24.26 -17.12 53.65
CA ILE A 3 23.25 -18.16 53.80
C ILE A 3 22.01 -17.47 54.40
N ALA A 4 20.90 -17.43 53.65
CA ALA A 4 19.63 -16.91 54.16
C ALA A 4 19.13 -17.75 55.35
N SER A 5 18.56 -17.08 56.34
CA SER A 5 18.11 -17.71 57.58
C SER A 5 16.87 -18.58 57.33
N MET A 6 16.78 -19.75 58.00
CA MET A 6 15.64 -20.67 57.90
C MET A 6 14.28 -20.03 58.24
N LYS A 7 14.28 -18.85 58.87
CA LYS A 7 13.07 -18.06 59.16
C LYS A 7 12.48 -17.40 57.90
N GLU A 8 13.33 -16.96 56.97
CA GLU A 8 12.91 -16.28 55.73
C GLU A 8 12.41 -17.27 54.66
N LEU A 9 12.85 -18.53 54.71
CA LEU A 9 12.36 -19.58 53.83
C LEU A 9 10.93 -20.03 54.20
N LYS A 10 10.59 -19.99 55.50
CA LYS A 10 9.28 -20.42 56.01
C LYS A 10 8.16 -19.41 55.70
N GLU A 11 8.45 -18.11 55.79
CA GLU A 11 7.51 -17.05 55.37
C GLU A 11 7.22 -17.07 53.86
N ARG A 12 8.17 -17.56 53.05
CA ARG A 12 8.02 -17.64 51.60
C ARG A 12 7.17 -18.83 51.12
N GLU A 13 7.06 -19.88 51.92
CA GLU A 13 6.14 -21.00 51.66
C GLU A 13 4.71 -20.69 52.12
N GLU A 14 4.54 -20.03 53.27
CA GLU A 14 3.20 -19.62 53.76
C GLU A 14 2.52 -18.59 52.85
N LEU A 15 3.29 -17.79 52.10
CA LEU A 15 2.75 -16.84 51.11
C LEU A 15 2.34 -17.52 49.78
N LYS A 16 2.85 -18.72 49.48
CA LYS A 16 2.48 -19.48 48.27
C LYS A 16 1.17 -20.23 48.45
N ASP A 17 0.87 -20.72 49.64
CA ASP A 17 -0.37 -21.45 49.94
C ASP A 17 -1.61 -20.54 50.04
N LYS A 18 -1.42 -19.21 50.18
CA LYS A 18 -2.52 -18.24 50.27
C LYS A 18 -3.03 -17.73 48.92
N MET A 19 -2.40 -18.12 47.80
CA MET A 19 -2.75 -17.61 46.47
C MET A 19 -3.45 -18.64 45.57
N THR A 20 -3.78 -19.82 46.11
CA THR A 20 -4.54 -20.86 45.39
C THR A 20 -5.82 -21.19 46.15
N GLY A 21 -6.92 -20.54 45.76
CA GLY A 21 -8.25 -20.82 46.31
C GLY A 21 -9.35 -20.15 45.49
N ASP A 22 -10.09 -20.97 44.75
CA ASP A 22 -11.23 -20.70 43.87
C ASP A 22 -12.26 -19.71 44.40
N HIS A 23 -12.87 -18.90 43.51
CA HIS A 23 -14.26 -18.45 43.60
C HIS A 23 -14.97 -18.43 42.23
N HIS A 24 -16.27 -18.63 42.31
CA HIS A 24 -17.18 -19.31 41.38
C HIS A 24 -17.80 -18.40 40.29
N ALA A 25 -18.40 -19.07 39.30
CA ALA A 25 -19.16 -18.63 38.12
C ALA A 25 -19.91 -17.27 38.18
N GLY A 26 -19.74 -16.51 37.10
CA GLY A 26 -20.65 -15.45 36.64
C GLY A 26 -20.75 -15.50 35.11
N ASP A 27 -21.84 -16.08 34.64
CA ASP A 27 -22.36 -16.02 33.26
C ASP A 27 -23.07 -14.67 33.08
N ASP A 28 -22.70 -13.91 32.04
CA ASP A 28 -23.58 -13.02 31.27
C ASP A 28 -22.74 -12.11 30.36
N GLY A 29 -22.97 -12.21 29.05
CA GLY A 29 -22.66 -11.14 28.10
C GLY A 29 -21.53 -11.45 27.13
N ASP A 30 -21.86 -12.27 26.13
CA ASP A 30 -21.15 -12.43 24.87
C ASP A 30 -20.97 -11.05 24.19
N VAL A 31 -19.81 -10.42 24.41
CA VAL A 31 -19.35 -9.28 23.61
C VAL A 31 -18.49 -9.86 22.50
N PRO A 32 -18.86 -9.72 21.21
CA PRO A 32 -18.06 -10.23 20.12
C PRO A 32 -16.65 -9.65 20.23
N LYS A 33 -15.66 -10.54 20.34
CA LYS A 33 -14.22 -10.23 20.27
C LYS A 33 -13.77 -9.75 18.88
N GLU A 34 -14.66 -9.12 18.13
CA GLU A 34 -14.44 -8.62 16.77
C GLU A 34 -14.18 -7.10 16.73
N ALA A 35 -14.12 -6.45 17.89
CA ALA A 35 -13.75 -5.04 18.01
C ALA A 35 -12.43 -4.90 18.77
N LEU A 36 -11.40 -4.42 18.05
CA LEU A 36 -10.04 -4.05 18.51
C LEU A 36 -8.89 -5.06 18.38
N GLU A 37 -8.95 -5.98 17.42
CA GLU A 37 -7.73 -6.57 16.87
C GLU A 37 -7.34 -5.81 15.60
N MET A 38 -6.45 -4.82 15.75
CA MET A 38 -5.68 -4.31 14.61
C MET A 38 -4.84 -5.48 14.08
N PRO A 39 -4.83 -5.79 12.77
CA PRO A 39 -4.06 -6.90 12.25
C PRO A 39 -2.57 -6.71 12.58
N VAL A 40 -2.06 -7.59 13.45
CA VAL A 40 -0.63 -7.73 13.72
C VAL A 40 -0.02 -8.40 12.48
N ASP A 41 0.96 -7.73 11.89
CA ASP A 41 1.93 -8.22 10.91
C ASP A 41 1.65 -9.57 10.22
N GLY A 42 1.37 -9.53 8.91
CA GLY A 42 1.74 -10.64 8.05
C GLY A 42 0.78 -11.84 7.97
N GLU A 43 -0.50 -11.69 8.34
CA GLU A 43 -1.56 -12.46 7.67
C GLU A 43 -1.46 -12.13 6.18
N ARG A 44 -0.71 -12.96 5.45
CA ARG A 44 -0.43 -12.83 4.03
C ARG A 44 -1.75 -13.13 3.32
N LEU A 45 -2.67 -12.17 3.34
CA LEU A 45 -3.93 -12.24 2.62
C LEU A 45 -3.60 -12.73 1.22
N PRO A 46 -4.33 -13.75 0.71
CA PRO A 46 -4.00 -14.36 -0.57
C PRO A 46 -3.78 -13.26 -1.61
N THR A 47 -2.57 -13.20 -2.17
CA THR A 47 -2.25 -12.21 -3.20
C THR A 47 -2.99 -12.51 -4.50
N ASP A 48 -3.66 -13.65 -4.59
CA ASP A 48 -4.49 -14.06 -5.72
C ASP A 48 -5.96 -13.94 -5.33
N PHE A 49 -6.67 -12.99 -5.93
CA PHE A 49 -8.11 -12.86 -5.87
C PHE A 49 -8.69 -13.33 -7.20
N HIS A 50 -9.11 -14.60 -7.29
CA HIS A 50 -9.65 -15.19 -8.51
C HIS A 50 -8.73 -14.97 -9.74
N GLY A 51 -7.41 -15.01 -9.54
CA GLY A 51 -6.41 -14.73 -10.56
C GLY A 51 -6.06 -13.29 -10.84
N ILE A 52 -6.60 -12.35 -10.07
CA ILE A 52 -6.13 -10.98 -10.00
C ILE A 52 -5.08 -10.90 -8.89
N TYR A 53 -3.93 -10.35 -9.20
CA TYR A 53 -2.91 -10.08 -8.20
C TYR A 53 -3.31 -8.88 -7.34
N HIS A 54 -3.45 -9.06 -6.03
CA HIS A 54 -3.81 -7.99 -5.08
C HIS A 54 -3.04 -8.12 -3.77
N GLU A 55 -1.99 -7.31 -3.64
CA GLU A 55 -1.28 -7.10 -2.39
C GLU A 55 -2.00 -6.09 -1.50
N LYS A 56 -2.28 -6.58 -0.29
CA LYS A 56 -2.78 -5.78 0.81
C LYS A 56 -1.60 -5.08 1.47
N GLN A 57 -1.80 -3.82 1.84
CA GLN A 57 -0.70 -3.05 2.40
C GLN A 57 -0.37 -3.44 3.82
N ILE A 58 0.91 -3.37 4.14
CA ILE A 58 1.44 -3.52 5.49
C ILE A 58 2.13 -2.20 5.85
N GLY A 59 1.77 -1.62 7.00
CA GLY A 59 2.29 -0.31 7.42
C GLY A 59 1.98 0.81 6.42
N ALA A 60 2.96 1.70 6.18
CA ALA A 60 2.83 2.81 5.23
C ALA A 60 3.45 2.52 3.83
N LEU A 61 3.81 1.26 3.54
CA LEU A 61 4.42 0.83 2.26
C LEU A 61 3.44 0.79 1.08
N CYS A 62 2.40 1.64 1.09
CA CYS A 62 1.38 1.72 0.06
C CYS A 62 1.97 1.87 -1.35
N ALA A 63 3.12 2.52 -1.51
CA ALA A 63 3.78 2.68 -2.79
C ALA A 63 4.27 1.36 -3.40
N VAL A 64 4.88 0.48 -2.59
CA VAL A 64 5.33 -0.86 -3.02
C VAL A 64 4.14 -1.65 -3.54
N HIS A 65 3.08 -1.71 -2.75
CA HIS A 65 1.89 -2.48 -3.07
C HIS A 65 1.13 -1.90 -4.26
N ALA A 66 1.04 -0.58 -4.39
CA ALA A 66 0.45 0.06 -5.56
C ALA A 66 1.21 -0.33 -6.84
N LEU A 67 2.54 -0.32 -6.83
CA LEU A 67 3.36 -0.71 -7.97
C LEU A 67 3.21 -2.20 -8.31
N ASN A 68 3.26 -3.08 -7.32
CA ASN A 68 3.09 -4.52 -7.51
C ASN A 68 1.69 -4.88 -8.01
N ASN A 69 0.65 -4.22 -7.48
CA ASN A 69 -0.73 -4.34 -7.95
C ASN A 69 -0.85 -3.84 -9.39
N LEU A 70 -0.21 -2.74 -9.74
CA LEU A 70 -0.22 -2.22 -11.11
C LEU A 70 0.36 -3.24 -12.11
N VAL A 71 1.51 -3.84 -11.80
CA VAL A 71 2.18 -4.80 -12.70
C VAL A 71 1.68 -6.23 -12.57
N GLN A 72 0.76 -6.47 -11.63
CA GLN A 72 0.17 -7.77 -11.30
C GLN A 72 1.21 -8.82 -10.89
N ALA A 73 2.29 -8.41 -10.21
CA ALA A 73 3.39 -9.27 -9.75
C ALA A 73 4.27 -8.56 -8.71
N ARG A 74 5.11 -9.32 -7.99
CA ARG A 74 6.15 -8.81 -7.08
C ARG A 74 7.38 -8.35 -7.85
N TRP A 75 7.31 -7.17 -8.46
CA TRP A 75 8.47 -6.58 -9.14
C TRP A 75 9.23 -5.59 -8.28
N PHE A 76 8.53 -4.98 -7.33
CA PHE A 76 9.05 -3.93 -6.48
C PHE A 76 9.03 -4.39 -5.03
N ASP A 77 10.08 -4.01 -4.31
CA ASP A 77 10.17 -4.15 -2.86
C ASP A 77 10.63 -2.83 -2.23
N GLU A 78 10.53 -2.76 -0.91
CA GLU A 78 10.91 -1.58 -0.14
C GLU A 78 12.38 -1.22 -0.33
N VAL A 79 13.26 -2.23 -0.36
CA VAL A 79 14.71 -2.04 -0.45
C VAL A 79 15.07 -1.36 -1.79
N GLY A 80 14.54 -1.87 -2.89
CA GLY A 80 14.77 -1.31 -4.22
C GLY A 80 14.21 0.11 -4.36
N LEU A 81 13.02 0.41 -3.80
CA LEU A 81 12.51 1.78 -3.80
C LEU A 81 13.37 2.72 -2.92
N ALA A 82 13.89 2.23 -1.79
CA ALA A 82 14.78 3.00 -0.93
C ALA A 82 16.13 3.28 -1.62
N GLU A 83 16.66 2.35 -2.41
CA GLU A 83 17.84 2.59 -3.25
C GLU A 83 17.57 3.67 -4.31
N VAL A 84 16.42 3.60 -5.00
CA VAL A 84 16.00 4.65 -5.95
C VAL A 84 15.91 6.02 -5.27
N ALA A 85 15.37 6.09 -4.04
CA ALA A 85 15.31 7.32 -3.26
C ALA A 85 16.69 7.88 -2.94
N ARG A 86 17.60 7.05 -2.42
CA ARG A 86 18.99 7.45 -2.13
C ARG A 86 19.73 7.91 -3.38
N ASP A 87 19.48 7.29 -4.53
CA ASP A 87 20.06 7.70 -5.80
C ASP A 87 19.56 9.08 -6.26
N LEU A 88 18.30 9.40 -5.99
CA LEU A 88 17.74 10.73 -6.24
C LEU A 88 18.38 11.76 -5.31
N ASP A 89 18.44 11.48 -4.01
CA ASP A 89 19.06 12.37 -3.02
C ASP A 89 20.51 12.71 -3.37
N ARG A 90 21.31 11.70 -3.78
CA ARG A 90 22.70 11.93 -4.21
C ARG A 90 22.80 12.82 -5.45
N ARG A 91 21.90 12.66 -6.42
CA ARG A 91 21.85 13.50 -7.63
C ARG A 91 21.44 14.93 -7.29
N GLU A 92 20.45 15.11 -6.42
CA GLU A 92 20.00 16.42 -5.96
C GLU A 92 21.10 17.16 -5.19
N ALA A 93 21.80 16.48 -4.28
CA ALA A 93 22.91 17.06 -3.53
C ALA A 93 24.06 17.50 -4.43
N ALA A 94 24.43 16.66 -5.42
CA ALA A 94 25.48 16.98 -6.38
C ALA A 94 25.14 18.24 -7.21
N LEU A 95 23.89 18.40 -7.64
CA LEU A 95 23.45 19.59 -8.38
C LEU A 95 23.48 20.87 -7.53
N LEU A 96 23.22 20.75 -6.23
CA LEU A 96 23.16 21.90 -5.33
C LEU A 96 24.53 22.30 -4.78
N SER A 97 25.60 21.54 -5.09
CA SER A 97 26.92 21.68 -4.43
C SER A 97 26.82 21.69 -2.90
N SER A 98 25.73 21.14 -2.37
CA SER A 98 25.52 20.96 -0.95
C SER A 98 26.23 19.67 -0.58
N PRO A 99 26.99 19.63 0.52
CA PRO A 99 27.39 18.34 1.06
C PRO A 99 26.13 17.49 1.20
N VAL A 100 26.25 16.19 0.88
CA VAL A 100 25.29 15.17 1.32
C VAL A 100 25.42 15.14 2.83
N ALA A 101 24.92 16.18 3.50
CA ALA A 101 24.88 16.23 4.94
C ALA A 101 23.97 15.11 5.40
N ASP A 102 24.17 14.69 6.64
CA ASP A 102 23.43 13.67 7.41
C ASP A 102 21.90 13.95 7.55
N HIS A 103 21.35 14.75 6.64
CA HIS A 103 19.94 15.05 6.54
C HIS A 103 19.16 13.80 6.15
N GLU A 104 18.03 13.62 6.82
CA GLU A 104 17.02 12.64 6.43
C GLU A 104 16.68 12.78 4.94
N SER A 105 16.54 11.65 4.26
CA SER A 105 16.16 11.61 2.85
C SER A 105 14.88 12.40 2.61
N GLN A 106 14.87 13.23 1.57
CA GLN A 106 13.65 13.92 1.14
C GLN A 106 12.79 13.02 0.24
N ASN A 107 13.32 11.89 -0.21
CA ASN A 107 12.66 11.00 -1.16
C ASN A 107 12.08 9.73 -0.50
N VAL A 108 12.59 9.32 0.65
CA VAL A 108 12.04 8.23 1.48
C VAL A 108 12.00 8.64 2.94
N ARG A 109 10.90 8.30 3.63
CA ARG A 109 10.74 8.54 5.07
C ARG A 109 10.86 7.23 5.86
N GLY A 110 11.25 7.33 7.12
CA GLY A 110 11.41 6.17 8.02
C GLY A 110 10.13 5.39 8.32
N ASP A 111 8.96 5.93 7.98
CA ASP A 111 7.66 5.24 8.07
C ASP A 111 7.27 4.48 6.80
N GLY A 112 8.08 4.53 5.72
CA GLY A 112 7.83 3.82 4.47
C GLY A 112 7.13 4.64 3.39
N PHE A 113 6.99 5.96 3.57
CA PHE A 113 6.51 6.84 2.51
C PHE A 113 7.60 7.11 1.46
N PHE A 114 7.22 7.01 0.18
CA PHE A 114 8.07 7.32 -0.97
C PHE A 114 7.51 8.52 -1.76
N SER A 115 8.40 9.43 -2.15
CA SER A 115 8.05 10.61 -2.95
C SER A 115 7.57 10.23 -4.35
N VAL A 116 6.86 11.17 -5.01
CA VAL A 116 6.43 10.99 -6.41
C VAL A 116 7.59 10.67 -7.33
N GLN A 117 8.74 11.33 -7.14
CA GLN A 117 9.91 11.16 -7.99
C GLN A 117 10.49 9.75 -7.90
N VAL A 118 10.47 9.13 -6.72
CA VAL A 118 10.87 7.73 -6.54
C VAL A 118 10.00 6.82 -7.39
N ILE A 119 8.67 7.01 -7.35
CA ILE A 119 7.72 6.17 -8.08
C ILE A 119 7.92 6.30 -9.59
N LEU A 120 8.06 7.54 -10.09
CA LEU A 120 8.31 7.80 -11.50
C LEU A 120 9.64 7.18 -11.96
N GLN A 121 10.71 7.34 -11.18
CA GLN A 121 12.02 6.79 -11.50
C GLN A 121 12.05 5.25 -11.45
N ALA A 122 11.34 4.64 -10.50
CA ALA A 122 11.23 3.19 -10.39
C ALA A 122 10.50 2.58 -11.59
N LEU A 123 9.36 3.16 -12.00
CA LEU A 123 8.64 2.77 -13.21
C LEU A 123 9.53 2.92 -14.45
N GLN A 124 10.24 4.04 -14.58
CA GLN A 124 11.16 4.27 -15.69
C GLN A 124 12.27 3.20 -15.76
N ARG A 125 12.89 2.84 -14.61
CA ARG A 125 13.91 1.78 -14.52
C ARG A 125 13.33 0.40 -14.89
N ALA A 126 12.06 0.17 -14.62
CA ALA A 126 11.34 -1.04 -15.02
C ALA A 126 10.88 -1.04 -16.50
N GLY A 127 11.23 -0.01 -17.28
CA GLY A 127 10.83 0.10 -18.70
C GLY A 127 9.37 0.53 -18.90
N LEU A 128 8.73 1.09 -17.87
CA LEU A 128 7.37 1.59 -17.92
C LEU A 128 7.39 3.12 -18.05
N ALA A 129 6.77 3.63 -19.10
CA ALA A 129 6.56 5.06 -19.30
C ALA A 129 5.45 5.55 -18.38
N CYS A 130 5.72 6.62 -17.62
CA CYS A 130 4.76 7.20 -16.69
C CYS A 130 4.65 8.71 -16.94
N GLY A 131 3.42 9.22 -17.02
CA GLY A 131 3.16 10.63 -17.24
C GLY A 131 1.92 11.11 -16.48
N GLN A 132 1.93 12.37 -16.03
CA GLN A 132 0.79 12.94 -15.32
C GLN A 132 -0.40 13.15 -16.27
N LEU A 133 -1.59 12.70 -15.85
CA LEU A 133 -2.83 12.86 -16.58
C LEU A 133 -3.22 14.35 -16.64
N GLY A 134 -3.63 14.83 -17.81
CA GLY A 134 -3.94 16.25 -18.05
C GLY A 134 -2.86 17.02 -18.81
N SER A 135 -1.65 16.46 -18.98
CA SER A 135 -0.74 16.93 -20.04
C SER A 135 -1.33 16.55 -21.41
N THR A 136 -1.22 17.44 -22.41
CA THR A 136 -1.82 17.26 -23.75
C THR A 136 -1.39 15.96 -24.44
N ALA A 137 -0.24 15.40 -24.05
CA ALA A 137 0.31 14.14 -24.55
C ALA A 137 -0.33 12.86 -23.98
N ASN A 138 -1.26 12.97 -23.02
CA ASN A 138 -1.66 11.84 -22.18
C ASN A 138 -3.16 11.48 -22.28
N ARG A 139 -3.84 11.96 -23.32
CA ARG A 139 -5.28 11.76 -23.55
C ARG A 139 -5.62 10.51 -24.38
N GLU A 140 -4.64 9.87 -25.00
CA GLU A 140 -4.87 8.70 -25.84
C GLU A 140 -5.05 7.44 -24.99
N ARG A 141 -6.21 6.81 -25.13
CA ARG A 141 -6.58 5.59 -24.39
C ARG A 141 -5.83 4.39 -24.97
N GLY A 142 -4.62 4.17 -24.48
CA GLY A 142 -3.82 2.97 -24.67
C GLY A 142 -3.24 2.44 -23.36
N ASP A 143 -3.68 3.00 -22.23
CA ASP A 143 -3.00 2.88 -20.95
C ASP A 143 -3.34 1.53 -20.34
N ALA A 144 -2.30 0.82 -19.91
CA ALA A 144 -2.49 -0.46 -19.26
C ALA A 144 -2.78 -0.28 -17.75
N GLY A 145 -2.47 0.88 -17.17
CA GLY A 145 -2.91 1.21 -15.82
C GLY A 145 -2.67 2.66 -15.41
N TYR A 146 -3.18 3.03 -14.25
CA TYR A 146 -2.98 4.33 -13.61
C TYR A 146 -2.43 4.15 -12.19
N ILE A 147 -1.63 5.10 -11.73
CA ILE A 147 -1.30 5.26 -10.31
C ILE A 147 -1.83 6.60 -9.83
N LEU A 148 -2.43 6.58 -8.66
CA LEU A 148 -3.02 7.75 -8.02
C LEU A 148 -2.33 7.99 -6.67
N ASN A 149 -2.17 9.27 -6.31
CA ASN A 149 -1.71 9.70 -5.01
C ASN A 149 -2.65 10.77 -4.45
N ARG A 150 -3.06 10.61 -3.19
CA ARG A 150 -3.54 11.74 -2.38
C ARG A 150 -3.10 11.60 -0.94
N ARG A 151 -2.60 12.71 -0.38
CA ARG A 151 -2.26 12.83 1.06
C ARG A 151 -1.43 11.66 1.56
N GLU A 152 -0.42 11.28 0.77
CA GLU A 152 0.56 10.23 1.08
C GLU A 152 0.05 8.78 0.91
N HIS A 153 -1.11 8.59 0.28
CA HIS A 153 -1.62 7.26 -0.07
C HIS A 153 -1.50 6.99 -1.57
N TRP A 154 -0.82 5.90 -1.92
CA TRP A 154 -0.66 5.42 -3.29
C TRP A 154 -1.58 4.23 -3.56
N PHE A 155 -2.23 4.21 -4.73
CA PHE A 155 -2.95 3.04 -5.22
C PHE A 155 -2.98 2.99 -6.74
N ALA A 156 -3.30 1.81 -7.28
CA ALA A 156 -3.30 1.55 -8.71
C ALA A 156 -4.68 1.19 -9.25
N LEU A 157 -4.96 1.65 -10.47
CA LEU A 157 -5.99 1.10 -11.33
C LEU A 157 -5.32 0.28 -12.42
N ARG A 158 -5.76 -0.96 -12.63
CA ARG A 158 -5.20 -1.85 -13.64
C ARG A 158 -6.28 -2.32 -14.60
N ARG A 159 -6.03 -2.18 -15.90
CA ARG A 159 -6.85 -2.83 -16.93
C ARG A 159 -6.40 -4.29 -17.08
N ILE A 160 -7.35 -5.22 -17.05
CA ILE A 160 -7.10 -6.64 -17.35
C ILE A 160 -8.12 -7.06 -18.41
N GLY A 161 -7.64 -7.42 -19.60
CA GLY A 161 -8.48 -7.59 -20.78
C GLY A 161 -8.94 -6.25 -21.36
N ASP A 162 -9.96 -6.29 -22.23
CA ASP A 162 -10.35 -5.10 -23.01
C ASP A 162 -11.34 -4.19 -22.30
N ARG A 163 -12.18 -4.75 -21.41
CA ARG A 163 -13.36 -4.05 -20.87
C ARG A 163 -13.37 -3.93 -19.35
N HIS A 164 -12.40 -4.51 -18.65
CA HIS A 164 -12.42 -4.57 -17.20
C HIS A 164 -11.25 -3.80 -16.60
N TRP A 165 -11.58 -2.88 -15.72
CA TRP A 165 -10.63 -2.17 -14.89
C TRP A 165 -10.83 -2.55 -13.44
N PHE A 166 -9.75 -2.62 -12.70
CA PHE A 166 -9.77 -2.98 -11.31
C PHE A 166 -9.13 -1.87 -10.48
N ASP A 167 -9.87 -1.36 -9.49
CA ASP A 167 -9.29 -0.63 -8.36
C ASP A 167 -8.60 -1.64 -7.44
N LEU A 168 -7.28 -1.50 -7.35
CA LEU A 168 -6.40 -2.35 -6.57
C LEU A 168 -5.80 -1.58 -5.40
N ASN A 169 -6.58 -0.67 -4.80
CA ASN A 169 -6.23 -0.06 -3.53
C ASN A 169 -5.90 -1.14 -2.50
N SER A 170 -4.67 -1.10 -2.01
CA SER A 170 -4.13 -2.06 -1.05
C SER A 170 -4.84 -2.00 0.31
N MET A 171 -5.58 -0.92 0.59
CA MET A 171 -6.46 -0.82 1.76
C MET A 171 -7.81 -1.53 1.57
N ALA A 172 -8.29 -1.71 0.34
CA ALA A 172 -9.56 -2.40 0.06
C ALA A 172 -9.47 -3.89 0.37
N LYS A 173 -10.55 -4.51 0.90
CA LYS A 173 -10.55 -5.94 1.26
C LYS A 173 -10.34 -6.83 0.03
N THR A 174 -10.90 -6.44 -1.10
CA THR A 174 -10.85 -7.12 -2.39
C THR A 174 -10.70 -6.09 -3.50
N PRO A 175 -10.25 -6.50 -4.70
CA PRO A 175 -10.36 -5.67 -5.91
C PRO A 175 -11.80 -5.19 -6.16
N GLN A 176 -11.94 -4.00 -6.74
CA GLN A 176 -13.24 -3.51 -7.21
C GLN A 176 -13.22 -3.35 -8.73
N GLU A 177 -14.16 -3.98 -9.42
CA GLU A 177 -14.27 -3.84 -10.87
C GLU A 177 -14.98 -2.53 -11.25
N MET A 178 -14.52 -1.94 -12.35
CA MET A 178 -15.11 -0.78 -12.97
C MET A 178 -15.16 -0.96 -14.48
N SER A 179 -16.27 -0.53 -15.08
CA SER A 179 -16.38 -0.42 -16.52
C SER A 179 -15.55 0.77 -17.04
N PRO A 180 -15.19 0.81 -18.34
CA PRO A 180 -14.36 1.88 -18.90
C PRO A 180 -14.97 3.28 -18.71
N ALA A 181 -16.31 3.39 -18.78
CA ALA A 181 -17.01 4.65 -18.54
C ALA A 181 -16.92 5.11 -17.07
N HIS A 182 -16.95 4.17 -16.12
CA HIS A 182 -16.78 4.50 -14.70
C HIS A 182 -15.36 4.92 -14.37
N VAL A 183 -14.34 4.39 -15.06
CA VAL A 183 -12.95 4.80 -14.85
C VAL A 183 -12.75 6.28 -15.14
N ASP A 184 -13.34 6.81 -16.21
CA ASP A 184 -13.20 8.23 -16.53
C ASP A 184 -13.80 9.13 -15.45
N LEU A 185 -15.02 8.79 -15.02
CA LEU A 185 -15.71 9.48 -13.95
C LEU A 185 -14.92 9.37 -12.64
N PHE A 186 -14.35 8.19 -12.37
CA PHE A 186 -13.50 7.96 -11.21
C PHE A 186 -12.27 8.86 -11.25
N LEU A 187 -11.50 8.84 -12.34
CA LEU A 187 -10.29 9.63 -12.49
C LEU A 187 -10.58 11.14 -12.40
N GLN A 188 -11.64 11.60 -13.05
CA GLN A 188 -12.07 13.00 -12.98
C GLN A 188 -12.46 13.40 -11.55
N ALA A 189 -13.30 12.61 -10.89
CA ALA A 189 -13.72 12.89 -9.51
C ALA A 189 -12.54 12.89 -8.53
N HIS A 190 -11.53 12.05 -8.76
CA HIS A 190 -10.31 12.04 -7.95
C HIS A 190 -9.42 13.24 -8.28
N PHE A 191 -9.28 13.62 -9.53
CA PHE A 191 -8.56 14.84 -9.90
C PHE A 191 -9.16 16.08 -9.21
N GLU A 192 -10.49 16.23 -9.24
CA GLU A 192 -11.22 17.31 -8.56
C GLU A 192 -11.03 17.31 -7.03
N LYS A 193 -10.80 16.13 -6.44
CA LYS A 193 -10.48 15.97 -5.00
C LYS A 193 -8.99 16.23 -4.68
N GLY A 194 -8.20 16.65 -5.65
CA GLY A 194 -6.78 16.98 -5.52
C GLY A 194 -5.85 15.76 -5.55
N TYR A 195 -6.26 14.65 -6.18
CA TYR A 195 -5.35 13.54 -6.42
C TYR A 195 -4.37 13.89 -7.55
N SER A 196 -3.11 13.50 -7.39
CA SER A 196 -2.19 13.38 -8.52
C SER A 196 -2.46 12.06 -9.22
N VAL A 197 -2.66 12.10 -10.54
CA VAL A 197 -3.00 10.93 -11.36
C VAL A 197 -1.95 10.77 -12.44
N PHE A 198 -1.39 9.57 -12.54
CA PHE A 198 -0.35 9.23 -13.50
C PHE A 198 -0.79 8.04 -14.37
N ALA A 199 -0.76 8.24 -15.68
CA ALA A 199 -0.93 7.17 -16.67
C ALA A 199 0.37 6.38 -16.80
N VAL A 200 0.27 5.05 -16.77
CA VAL A 200 1.41 4.14 -16.94
C VAL A 200 1.23 3.27 -18.17
N ARG A 201 2.25 3.28 -19.04
CA ARG A 201 2.30 2.58 -20.32
C ARG A 201 3.60 1.80 -20.46
N GLY A 202 3.63 0.86 -21.39
CA GLY A 202 4.82 0.07 -21.70
C GLY A 202 4.50 -1.41 -21.84
N ALA A 203 5.55 -2.22 -21.82
CA ALA A 203 5.44 -3.67 -21.90
C ALA A 203 5.06 -4.23 -20.52
N PHE A 204 3.76 -4.24 -20.23
CA PHE A 204 3.25 -4.97 -19.08
C PHE A 204 3.29 -6.48 -19.32
N PRO A 205 3.49 -7.30 -18.29
CA PRO A 205 3.36 -8.75 -18.40
C PRO A 205 1.97 -9.13 -18.94
N SER A 206 1.92 -10.13 -19.83
CA SER A 206 0.65 -10.71 -20.25
C SER A 206 -0.07 -11.29 -19.03
N HIS A 207 -1.32 -10.89 -18.83
CA HIS A 207 -2.08 -11.36 -17.66
C HIS A 207 -2.79 -12.68 -17.97
N ARG A 208 -2.83 -13.62 -17.02
CA ARG A 208 -3.42 -14.96 -17.27
C ARG A 208 -4.90 -14.89 -17.66
N LEU A 209 -5.64 -13.97 -17.03
CA LEU A 209 -7.07 -13.76 -17.28
C LEU A 209 -7.36 -13.15 -18.67
N GLU A 210 -6.38 -12.55 -19.34
CA GLU A 210 -6.57 -12.05 -20.71
C GLU A 210 -6.74 -13.19 -21.72
N ARG A 211 -6.31 -14.41 -21.35
CA ARG A 211 -6.39 -15.61 -22.21
C ARG A 211 -7.55 -16.54 -21.85
N ASP A 212 -8.28 -16.24 -20.77
CA ASP A 212 -9.38 -17.05 -20.26
C ASP A 212 -10.56 -16.16 -19.89
N ALA A 213 -11.47 -15.97 -20.85
CA ALA A 213 -12.66 -15.15 -20.67
C ALA A 213 -13.61 -15.68 -19.58
N GLY A 214 -13.63 -17.01 -19.36
CA GLY A 214 -14.46 -17.62 -18.32
C GLY A 214 -13.92 -17.31 -16.92
N ALA A 215 -12.61 -17.45 -16.73
CA ALA A 215 -11.95 -17.08 -15.49
C ALA A 215 -12.05 -15.57 -15.21
N LEU A 216 -11.90 -14.73 -16.24
CA LEU A 216 -12.07 -13.28 -16.10
C LEU A 216 -13.50 -12.93 -15.67
N ALA A 217 -14.52 -13.53 -16.28
CA ALA A 217 -15.91 -13.31 -15.89
C ALA A 217 -16.18 -13.76 -14.44
N ALA A 218 -15.58 -14.87 -13.99
CA ALA A 218 -15.69 -15.32 -12.61
C ALA A 218 -15.03 -14.34 -11.62
N ALA A 219 -13.86 -13.79 -11.96
CA ALA A 219 -13.19 -12.77 -11.14
C ALA A 219 -14.02 -11.49 -11.03
N VAL A 220 -14.61 -11.02 -12.13
CA VAL A 220 -15.52 -9.86 -12.15
C VAL A 220 -16.75 -10.11 -11.27
N ALA A 221 -17.36 -11.30 -11.37
CA ALA A 221 -18.50 -11.67 -10.53
C ALA A 221 -18.14 -11.69 -9.03
N ALA A 222 -16.93 -12.16 -8.68
CA ALA A 222 -16.44 -12.16 -7.31
C ALA A 222 -16.19 -10.75 -6.76
N CYS A 223 -15.75 -9.79 -7.59
CA CYS A 223 -15.67 -8.39 -7.20
C CYS A 223 -17.05 -7.82 -6.84
N ALA A 224 -18.09 -8.16 -7.61
CA ALA A 224 -19.45 -7.67 -7.40
C ALA A 224 -20.10 -8.23 -6.12
N SER A 225 -19.88 -9.52 -5.82
CA SER A 225 -20.41 -10.15 -4.59
C SER A 225 -19.72 -9.67 -3.32
N SER A 226 -18.52 -9.12 -3.43
CA SER A 226 -17.75 -8.54 -2.32
C SER A 226 -18.13 -7.08 -2.01
N GLY A 227 -18.99 -6.46 -2.83
CA GLY A 227 -19.34 -5.05 -2.77
C GLY A 227 -20.31 -4.67 -1.63
N ALA A 228 -19.78 -4.45 -0.43
CA ALA A 228 -20.25 -3.34 0.40
C ALA A 228 -19.58 -2.04 -0.10
N ALA A 229 -20.30 -0.92 -0.02
CA ALA A 229 -20.01 0.41 -0.58
C ALA A 229 -18.54 0.86 -0.58
N PRO A 230 -18.10 1.73 -1.53
CA PRO A 230 -16.74 2.25 -1.56
C PRO A 230 -16.40 2.92 -0.22
N ALA A 231 -15.52 2.28 0.55
CA ALA A 231 -15.10 2.78 1.84
C ALA A 231 -14.24 4.03 1.64
N SER A 232 -14.91 5.19 1.63
CA SER A 232 -14.28 6.48 1.91
C SER A 232 -14.04 6.59 3.42
N SER A 233 -13.18 5.75 4.00
CA SER A 233 -12.76 5.90 5.39
C SER A 233 -11.31 6.35 5.43
N SER A 234 -11.12 7.66 5.38
CA SER A 234 -9.87 8.30 5.74
C SER A 234 -9.74 8.33 7.27
N THR A 235 -9.14 7.29 7.85
CA THR A 235 -8.63 7.36 9.22
C THR A 235 -7.11 7.23 9.14
N LYS A 236 -6.42 8.36 9.35
CA LYS A 236 -4.96 8.45 9.39
C LYS A 236 -4.46 8.12 10.81
N PRO A 237 -3.30 7.46 10.98
CA PRO A 237 -2.42 7.76 12.11
C PRO A 237 -1.86 9.18 11.93
N ALA A 238 -1.63 9.89 13.03
CA ALA A 238 -1.12 11.26 12.99
C ALA A 238 0.31 11.28 12.40
N THR A 239 0.41 11.71 11.15
CA THR A 239 1.69 11.85 10.45
C THR A 239 1.84 13.31 9.99
N GLN A 240 2.93 13.96 10.39
CA GLN A 240 3.25 15.34 10.00
C GLN A 240 3.29 15.49 8.47
N ALA A 241 2.80 16.63 7.98
CA ALA A 241 2.74 16.94 6.56
C ALA A 241 4.14 17.01 5.96
N PHE A 242 4.38 16.22 4.93
CA PHE A 242 5.62 16.22 4.16
C PHE A 242 5.83 17.56 3.43
N SER A 243 6.93 18.23 3.75
CA SER A 243 7.38 19.50 3.12
C SER A 243 8.48 19.28 2.06
N GLY A 244 8.76 18.03 1.68
CA GLY A 244 9.77 17.73 0.68
C GLY A 244 9.31 18.24 -0.67
N ALA A 245 9.98 19.28 -1.17
CA ALA A 245 9.57 19.98 -2.38
C ALA A 245 9.79 19.18 -3.68
N GLY A 246 10.32 17.95 -3.59
CA GLY A 246 10.55 17.01 -4.70
C GLY A 246 10.87 17.74 -6.00
N ARG A 247 12.02 18.42 -6.04
CA ARG A 247 12.31 19.40 -7.09
C ARG A 247 12.54 18.64 -8.39
N ALA A 248 11.64 18.86 -9.36
CA ALA A 248 11.66 18.18 -10.66
C ALA A 248 13.04 18.30 -11.31
N LEU A 249 13.69 17.16 -11.57
CA LEU A 249 14.86 17.10 -12.43
C LEU A 249 14.36 17.37 -13.86
N ALA A 250 14.73 18.52 -14.43
CA ALA A 250 14.43 18.82 -15.82
C ALA A 250 15.14 17.78 -16.73
N PRO A 251 14.48 17.29 -17.80
CA PRO A 251 15.15 16.41 -18.75
C PRO A 251 16.27 17.19 -19.44
N SER A 252 17.47 16.59 -19.44
CA SER A 252 18.59 17.04 -20.28
C SER A 252 18.42 16.54 -21.71
#